data_AF-A0A7W1IUJ1-F1
#
_entry.id   AF-A0A7W1IUJ1-F1
#
_cell.length_a   1.000
_cell.length_b   1.000
_cell.length_c   1.000
_cell.angle_alpha   90.00
_cell.angle_beta   90.00
_cell.angle_gamma   90.00
#
_symmetry.space_group_name_H-M   'P 1'
#
loop_
_entity.id
_entity.type
_entity.pdbx_description
1 polymer ?
#
loop_
_entity_poly.entity_id
_entity_poly.type
_entity_poly.pdbx_seq_one_letter_code
_entity_poly.pdbx_strand_id
1 'polypeptide(L)'
;MRALGVDVGGDRKGLDLVLMGDDRAIVMTQGRAGPEDVVLVLGRYRPQIVAIDSPPAWNAGGRSRRTERLLAELGISTFPTPSKAAGDKPFFGWMKAGMAVFTLVAEHGYTLDTGGRTGRRAIEVFPYATAAVLSGGLKPHGMRTRDWRERVLRANGVRTDGLRTLDQVDAALAALTAVMVAEGRHTYLGDDAEGVIVLPVAAPLLRYRPGPRPADDDDRLFRYCACGCERQVVPPREFVRGHDGRHRSMLWERVRQGRRAEEELGRRRWERPPEVR
;
A
#
# COMPACT_ATOMS: atom_id res chain seq x y z
N MET A 1 -15.65 3.21 -2.91
CA MET A 1 -15.17 3.24 -1.51
C MET A 1 -14.08 4.29 -1.36
N ARG A 2 -13.84 4.83 -0.16
CA ARG A 2 -12.72 5.74 0.12
C ARG A 2 -11.92 5.27 1.33
N ALA A 3 -10.61 5.42 1.27
CA ALA A 3 -9.68 5.10 2.35
C ALA A 3 -8.90 6.36 2.74
N LEU A 4 -8.73 6.60 4.03
CA LEU A 4 -7.87 7.66 4.55
C LEU A 4 -6.59 7.03 5.09
N GLY A 5 -5.44 7.47 4.60
CA GLY A 5 -4.13 7.19 5.20
C GLY A 5 -3.65 8.39 6.01
N VAL A 6 -3.07 8.12 7.18
CA VAL A 6 -2.54 9.12 8.11
C VAL A 6 -1.12 8.74 8.45
N ASP A 7 -0.16 9.58 8.07
CA ASP A 7 1.21 9.55 8.59
C ASP A 7 1.33 10.49 9.79
N VAL A 8 1.99 10.03 10.85
CA VAL A 8 2.03 10.72 12.14
C VAL A 8 3.41 11.29 12.41
N GLY A 9 3.57 12.61 12.21
CA GLY A 9 4.85 13.30 12.40
C GLY A 9 5.09 13.87 13.81
N GLY A 10 4.12 13.80 14.72
CA GLY A 10 4.15 14.42 16.06
C GLY A 10 4.02 15.95 16.04
N ASP A 11 4.04 16.58 17.22
CA ASP A 11 3.61 17.99 17.44
C ASP A 11 4.27 19.04 16.52
N ARG A 12 5.54 18.84 16.13
CA ARG A 12 6.25 19.79 15.26
C ARG A 12 5.90 19.64 13.78
N LYS A 13 5.56 18.45 13.33
CA LYS A 13 5.31 18.16 11.91
C LYS A 13 3.81 18.10 11.58
N GLY A 14 2.97 17.80 12.57
CA GLY A 14 1.55 17.52 12.38
C GLY A 14 1.33 16.15 11.75
N LEU A 15 0.20 16.01 11.07
CA LEU A 15 -0.20 14.81 10.34
C LEU A 15 -0.09 15.04 8.84
N ASP A 16 0.20 13.98 8.08
CA ASP A 16 0.02 13.96 6.64
C ASP A 16 -1.15 13.04 6.28
N LEU A 17 -2.15 13.61 5.60
CA LEU A 17 -3.40 12.96 5.24
C LEU A 17 -3.41 12.69 3.74
N VAL A 18 -3.74 11.45 3.36
CA VAL A 18 -4.01 11.09 1.96
C VAL A 18 -5.35 10.35 1.89
N LEU A 19 -6.29 10.92 1.14
CA LEU A 19 -7.56 10.27 0.84
C LEU A 19 -7.48 9.60 -0.53
N MET A 20 -7.77 8.31 -0.59
CA MET A 20 -7.69 7.49 -1.79
C MET A 20 -9.05 6.89 -2.14
N GLY A 21 -9.39 6.86 -3.43
CA GLY A 21 -10.54 6.14 -3.97
C GLY A 21 -10.27 4.63 -4.11
N ASP A 22 -11.31 3.86 -4.41
CA ASP A 22 -11.19 2.43 -4.75
C ASP A 22 -10.48 2.20 -6.09
N ASP A 23 -10.57 3.17 -7.00
CA ASP A 23 -9.78 3.25 -8.23
C ASP A 23 -8.30 3.61 -7.99
N ARG A 24 -7.89 3.75 -6.72
CA ARG A 24 -6.53 4.13 -6.28
C ARG A 24 -6.13 5.56 -6.68
N ALA A 25 -7.09 6.38 -7.11
CA ALA A 25 -6.86 7.79 -7.34
C ALA A 25 -6.73 8.53 -6.00
N ILE A 26 -5.74 9.41 -5.90
CA ILE A 26 -5.63 10.33 -4.78
C ILE A 26 -6.67 11.43 -4.95
N VAL A 27 -7.62 11.48 -4.02
CA VAL A 27 -8.72 12.45 -4.00
C VAL A 27 -8.29 13.75 -3.31
N MET A 28 -7.45 13.62 -2.28
CA MET A 28 -6.96 14.75 -1.50
C MET A 28 -5.64 14.39 -0.81
N THR A 29 -4.78 15.39 -0.68
CA THR A 29 -3.57 15.37 0.16
C THR A 29 -3.57 16.60 1.06
N GLN A 30 -3.19 16.45 2.32
CA GLN A 30 -2.99 17.58 3.23
C GLN A 30 -1.83 17.27 4.17
N GLY A 31 -0.80 18.10 4.17
CA GLY A 31 0.32 18.00 5.11
C GLY A 31 0.18 19.00 6.26
N ARG A 32 0.90 18.75 7.36
CA ARG A 32 0.82 19.56 8.59
C ARG A 32 -0.61 19.71 9.13
N ALA A 33 -1.42 18.68 8.95
CA ALA A 33 -2.80 18.64 9.44
C ALA A 33 -2.85 18.51 10.96
N GLY A 34 -3.89 19.09 11.55
CA GLY A 34 -4.25 18.94 12.96
C GLY A 34 -5.40 17.93 13.17
N PRO A 35 -5.75 17.63 14.44
CA PRO A 35 -6.91 16.80 14.78
C PRO A 35 -8.23 17.29 14.13
N GLU A 36 -8.44 18.59 14.07
CA GLU A 36 -9.61 19.23 13.45
C GLU A 36 -9.72 18.92 11.96
N ASP A 37 -8.60 18.86 11.25
CA ASP A 37 -8.57 18.48 9.83
C ASP A 37 -8.99 17.03 9.64
N VAL A 38 -8.54 16.13 10.53
CA VAL A 38 -8.99 14.73 10.51
C VAL A 38 -10.50 14.68 10.63
N VAL A 39 -11.10 15.37 11.60
CA VAL A 39 -12.57 15.43 11.78
C VAL A 39 -13.27 15.96 10.54
N LEU A 40 -12.77 17.04 9.94
CA LEU A 40 -13.31 17.60 8.69
C LEU A 40 -13.29 16.57 7.56
N VAL A 41 -12.21 15.81 7.42
CA VAL A 41 -12.09 14.76 6.40
C VAL A 41 -13.05 13.61 6.68
N LEU A 42 -13.17 13.16 7.92
CA LEU A 42 -14.11 12.11 8.32
C LEU A 42 -15.57 12.51 8.02
N GLY A 43 -15.95 13.74 8.37
CA GLY A 43 -17.28 14.27 8.16
C GLY A 43 -17.61 14.45 6.68
N ARG A 44 -16.69 15.05 5.91
CA ARG A 44 -16.90 15.37 4.48
C ARG A 44 -16.85 14.15 3.59
N TYR A 45 -15.84 13.30 3.75
CA TYR A 45 -15.56 12.23 2.79
C TYR A 45 -16.04 10.86 3.24
N ARG A 46 -16.26 10.68 4.55
CA ARG A 46 -16.76 9.46 5.18
C ARG A 46 -16.02 8.21 4.66
N PRO A 47 -14.67 8.14 4.80
CA PRO A 47 -13.94 6.95 4.39
C PRO A 47 -14.53 5.69 5.02
N GLN A 48 -14.29 4.53 4.42
CA GLN A 48 -14.66 3.26 5.03
C GLN A 48 -13.58 2.79 6.00
N ILE A 49 -12.32 3.09 5.72
CA ILE A 49 -11.19 2.66 6.55
C ILE A 49 -10.24 3.83 6.74
N VAL A 50 -9.76 4.03 7.97
CA VAL A 50 -8.72 4.98 8.33
C VAL A 50 -7.47 4.20 8.74
N ALA A 51 -6.42 4.24 7.93
CA ALA A 51 -5.14 3.60 8.20
C ALA A 51 -4.18 4.61 8.80
N ILE A 52 -3.63 4.31 9.98
CA ILE A 52 -2.80 5.24 10.76
C ILE A 52 -1.41 4.62 10.97
N ASP A 53 -0.35 5.34 10.60
CA ASP A 53 1.05 4.97 10.86
C ASP A 53 1.44 5.29 12.30
N SER A 54 0.91 4.49 13.23
CA SER A 54 1.27 4.56 14.63
C SER A 54 0.75 3.37 15.42
N PRO A 55 1.39 2.99 16.53
CA PRO A 55 0.75 2.11 17.51
C PRO A 55 -0.54 2.75 18.08
N PRO A 56 -1.62 1.98 18.26
CA PRO A 56 -2.87 2.48 18.85
C PRO A 56 -2.82 2.59 20.37
N ALA A 57 -1.86 1.93 21.02
CA ALA A 57 -1.66 1.96 22.46
C ALA A 57 -0.18 1.67 22.81
N TRP A 58 0.21 2.02 24.03
CA TRP A 58 1.52 1.65 24.57
C TRP A 58 1.63 0.14 24.74
N ASN A 59 2.87 -0.35 24.76
CA ASN A 59 3.09 -1.75 25.08
C ASN A 59 2.62 -2.06 26.52
N ALA A 60 1.77 -3.08 26.65
CA ALA A 60 1.18 -3.53 27.91
C ALA A 60 2.14 -4.39 28.76
N GLY A 61 3.24 -4.90 28.20
CA GLY A 61 4.23 -5.68 28.93
C GLY A 61 5.40 -6.21 28.09
N GLY A 62 6.48 -6.66 28.74
CA GLY A 62 7.65 -7.21 28.05
C GLY A 62 8.50 -6.16 27.31
N ARG A 63 9.37 -6.63 26.40
CA ARG A 63 10.35 -5.77 25.70
C ARG A 63 9.80 -5.06 24.46
N SER A 64 8.79 -5.62 23.81
CA SER A 64 8.16 -5.13 22.57
C SER A 64 6.78 -5.77 22.41
N ARG A 65 5.97 -5.30 21.46
CA ARG A 65 4.67 -5.92 21.13
C ARG A 65 4.85 -7.18 20.27
N ARG A 66 3.87 -8.09 20.27
CA ARG A 66 3.87 -9.30 19.44
C ARG A 66 3.97 -8.96 17.95
N THR A 67 3.24 -7.95 17.49
CA THR A 67 3.29 -7.48 16.10
C THR A 67 4.72 -7.12 15.65
N GLU A 68 5.48 -6.46 16.53
CA GLU A 68 6.85 -6.00 16.26
C GLU A 68 7.84 -7.18 16.18
N ARG A 69 7.68 -8.18 17.06
CA ARG A 69 8.46 -9.42 17.00
C ARG A 69 8.19 -10.21 15.73
N LEU A 70 6.91 -10.36 15.38
CA LEU A 70 6.51 -11.07 14.17
C LEU A 70 7.02 -10.34 12.91
N LEU A 71 7.01 -9.01 12.86
CA LEU A 71 7.64 -8.27 11.76
C LEU A 71 9.14 -8.57 11.66
N ALA A 72 9.84 -8.63 12.79
CA ALA A 72 11.26 -8.96 12.83
C ALA A 72 11.55 -10.39 12.30
N GLU A 73 10.66 -11.35 12.57
CA GLU A 73 10.73 -12.71 11.98
C GLU A 73 10.61 -12.68 10.45
N LEU A 74 9.75 -11.81 9.92
CA LEU A 74 9.66 -11.53 8.48
C LEU A 74 10.89 -10.77 7.94
N GLY A 75 11.87 -10.41 8.78
CA GLY A 75 13.03 -9.60 8.38
C GLY A 75 12.74 -8.11 8.25
N ILE A 76 11.57 -7.64 8.70
CA ILE A 76 11.16 -6.24 8.66
C ILE A 76 11.40 -5.62 10.04
N SER A 77 12.37 -4.71 10.14
CA SER A 77 12.63 -4.00 11.38
C SER A 77 11.61 -2.88 11.59
N THR A 78 11.07 -2.78 12.81
CA THR A 78 10.27 -1.66 13.28
C THR A 78 10.81 -1.17 14.62
N PHE A 79 10.56 0.09 14.92
CA PHE A 79 10.95 0.66 16.20
C PHE A 79 9.97 0.17 17.28
N PRO A 80 10.45 -0.41 18.39
CA PRO A 80 9.57 -1.03 19.37
C PRO A 80 8.76 0.02 20.13
N THR A 81 7.46 -0.26 20.30
CA THR A 81 6.57 0.57 21.11
C THR A 81 6.95 0.40 22.58
N PRO A 82 7.30 1.49 23.29
CA PRO A 82 7.71 1.40 24.67
C PRO A 82 6.51 1.12 25.58
N SER A 83 6.80 0.76 26.83
CA SER A 83 5.79 0.85 27.89
C SER A 83 5.39 2.30 28.13
N LYS A 84 4.21 2.52 28.73
CA LYS A 84 3.72 3.88 29.04
C LYS A 84 4.72 4.72 29.85
N ALA A 85 5.39 4.11 30.83
CA ALA A 85 6.38 4.80 31.66
C ALA A 85 7.63 5.23 30.87
N ALA A 86 8.09 4.38 29.94
CA ALA A 86 9.24 4.70 29.08
C ALA A 86 8.88 5.65 27.93
N GLY A 87 7.62 5.61 27.47
CA GLY A 87 7.05 6.44 26.41
C GLY A 87 6.81 7.89 26.81
N ASP A 88 7.01 8.28 28.07
CA ASP A 88 6.78 9.65 28.52
C ASP A 88 7.86 10.66 28.06
N LYS A 89 8.88 10.19 27.35
CA LYS A 89 9.96 11.03 26.82
C LYS A 89 9.52 11.80 25.56
N PRO A 90 10.00 13.04 25.33
CA PRO A 90 9.66 13.84 24.14
C PRO A 90 9.89 13.12 22.80
N PHE A 91 10.88 12.23 22.74
CA PHE A 91 11.18 11.42 21.56
C PHE A 91 9.97 10.61 21.06
N PHE A 92 9.11 10.11 21.95
CA PHE A 92 7.92 9.31 21.58
C PHE A 92 6.65 10.16 21.39
N GLY A 93 6.79 11.49 21.28
CA GLY A 93 5.64 12.39 21.07
C GLY A 93 4.80 12.03 19.84
N TRP A 94 5.42 11.52 18.78
CA TRP A 94 4.71 11.05 17.60
C TRP A 94 3.80 9.83 17.89
N MET A 95 4.22 8.89 18.76
CA MET A 95 3.37 7.77 19.17
C MET A 95 2.17 8.27 20.00
N LYS A 96 2.40 9.24 20.91
CA LYS A 96 1.32 9.90 21.66
C LYS A 96 0.29 10.54 20.73
N ALA A 97 0.78 11.26 19.72
CA ALA A 97 -0.07 11.87 18.69
C ALA A 97 -0.88 10.82 17.93
N GLY A 98 -0.26 9.71 17.54
CA GLY A 98 -0.96 8.63 16.83
C GLY A 98 -2.04 7.95 17.67
N MET A 99 -1.76 7.67 18.95
CA MET A 99 -2.77 7.17 19.89
C MET A 99 -3.93 8.15 20.04
N ALA A 100 -3.66 9.46 20.05
CA ALA A 100 -4.70 10.47 20.07
C ALA A 100 -5.54 10.47 18.77
N VAL A 101 -4.93 10.23 17.60
CA VAL A 101 -5.67 10.04 16.35
C VAL A 101 -6.58 8.80 16.43
N PHE A 102 -6.12 7.68 16.98
CA PHE A 102 -6.97 6.49 17.15
C PHE A 102 -8.19 6.77 18.05
N THR A 103 -7.99 7.45 19.18
CA THR A 103 -9.09 7.88 20.06
C THR A 103 -10.07 8.77 19.31
N LEU A 104 -9.56 9.79 18.62
CA LEU A 104 -10.36 10.75 17.86
C LEU A 104 -11.22 10.08 16.78
N VAL A 105 -10.64 9.22 15.95
CA VAL A 105 -11.39 8.56 14.87
C VAL A 105 -12.42 7.57 15.45
N ALA A 106 -12.12 6.94 16.59
CA ALA A 106 -13.05 6.05 17.29
C ALA A 106 -14.29 6.80 17.80
N GLU A 107 -14.12 8.00 18.36
CA GLU A 107 -15.23 8.91 18.75
C GLU A 107 -16.13 9.27 17.54
N HIS A 108 -15.59 9.20 16.33
CA HIS A 108 -16.30 9.44 15.08
C HIS A 108 -16.76 8.15 14.37
N GLY A 109 -16.77 7.02 15.08
CA GLY A 109 -17.33 5.75 14.60
C GLY A 109 -16.35 4.87 13.81
N TYR A 110 -15.04 5.11 13.92
CA TYR A 110 -13.98 4.29 13.32
C TYR A 110 -13.23 3.53 14.42
N THR A 111 -13.89 2.54 15.02
CA THR A 111 -13.26 1.70 16.04
C THR A 111 -12.06 0.95 15.45
N LEU A 112 -11.01 0.77 16.27
CA LEU A 112 -9.85 -0.04 15.91
C LEU A 112 -10.27 -1.46 15.52
N ASP A 113 -9.79 -1.92 14.39
CA ASP A 113 -9.96 -3.26 13.87
C ASP A 113 -8.69 -4.08 14.06
N THR A 114 -8.77 -5.04 14.97
CA THR A 114 -7.69 -5.98 15.29
C THR A 114 -7.93 -7.40 14.77
N GLY A 115 -9.05 -7.65 14.06
CA GLY A 115 -9.49 -9.03 13.83
C GLY A 115 -10.67 -9.22 12.88
N GLY A 116 -10.84 -8.36 11.88
CA GLY A 116 -11.80 -8.57 10.79
C GLY A 116 -13.14 -7.86 10.98
N ARG A 117 -13.16 -6.72 11.69
CA ARG A 117 -14.35 -5.86 11.76
C ARG A 117 -14.79 -5.43 10.35
N THR A 118 -16.10 -5.33 10.15
CA THR A 118 -16.68 -4.82 8.90
C THR A 118 -17.21 -3.39 9.09
N GLY A 119 -17.49 -2.70 7.98
CA GLY A 119 -17.95 -1.31 8.03
C GLY A 119 -16.81 -0.30 8.27
N ARG A 120 -17.15 0.81 8.94
CA ARG A 120 -16.20 1.89 9.28
C ARG A 120 -15.27 1.47 10.40
N ARG A 121 -13.97 1.58 10.17
CA ARG A 121 -12.95 1.16 11.12
C ARG A 121 -11.62 1.86 10.93
N ALA A 122 -10.81 1.84 11.98
CA ALA A 122 -9.42 2.26 11.93
C ALA A 122 -8.51 1.02 11.96
N ILE A 123 -7.35 1.11 11.31
CA ILE A 123 -6.31 0.06 11.34
C ILE A 123 -4.94 0.67 11.61
N GLU A 124 -4.13 -0.03 12.39
CA GLU A 124 -2.70 0.27 12.50
C GLU A 124 -1.97 -0.27 11.26
N VAL A 125 -1.15 0.58 10.67
CA VAL A 125 -0.31 0.24 9.52
C VAL A 125 1.13 0.65 9.78
N PHE A 126 2.04 0.03 9.04
CA PHE A 126 3.44 0.44 9.00
C PHE A 126 3.86 0.58 7.52
N PRO A 127 4.00 1.80 6.99
CA PRO A 127 4.28 2.07 5.57
C PRO A 127 5.54 1.37 5.05
N TYR A 128 6.57 1.23 5.89
CA TYR A 128 7.75 0.46 5.49
C TYR A 128 7.42 -1.03 5.27
N ALA A 129 6.66 -1.66 6.17
CA ALA A 129 6.21 -3.04 5.97
C ALA A 129 5.28 -3.16 4.76
N THR A 130 4.36 -2.21 4.59
CA THR A 130 3.50 -2.12 3.39
C THR A 130 4.34 -2.14 2.11
N ALA A 131 5.34 -1.28 2.01
CA ALA A 131 6.23 -1.23 0.85
C ALA A 131 7.01 -2.54 0.66
N ALA A 132 7.49 -3.14 1.75
CA ALA A 132 8.23 -4.39 1.71
C ALA A 132 7.39 -5.56 1.18
N VAL A 133 6.18 -5.75 1.74
CA VAL A 133 5.33 -6.87 1.33
C VAL A 133 4.80 -6.72 -0.09
N LEU A 134 4.47 -5.49 -0.52
CA LEU A 134 3.96 -5.23 -1.87
C LEU A 134 5.04 -5.30 -2.95
N SER A 135 6.30 -5.02 -2.62
CA SER A 135 7.43 -5.20 -3.54
C SER A 135 8.06 -6.58 -3.50
N GLY A 136 7.65 -7.42 -2.55
CA GLY A 136 8.23 -8.76 -2.33
C GLY A 136 9.63 -8.75 -1.72
N GLY A 137 10.13 -7.61 -1.21
CA GLY A 137 11.48 -7.47 -0.67
C GLY A 137 11.68 -6.21 0.15
N LEU A 138 12.76 -6.14 0.93
CA LEU A 138 13.14 -4.92 1.64
C LEU A 138 13.73 -3.90 0.66
N LYS A 139 13.76 -2.63 1.09
CA LYS A 139 14.36 -1.54 0.31
C LYS A 139 15.76 -1.92 -0.18
N PRO A 140 16.05 -1.80 -1.48
CA PRO A 140 17.39 -2.01 -2.00
C PRO A 140 18.42 -1.08 -1.36
N HIS A 141 19.65 -1.57 -1.24
CA HIS A 141 20.77 -0.75 -0.78
C HIS A 141 21.04 0.40 -1.76
N GLY A 142 21.36 1.60 -1.24
CA GLY A 142 21.66 2.78 -2.05
C GLY A 142 20.47 3.46 -2.74
N MET A 143 19.26 2.88 -2.69
CA MET A 143 18.04 3.54 -3.18
C MET A 143 17.44 4.46 -2.09
N ARG A 144 17.02 5.67 -2.47
CA ARG A 144 16.34 6.59 -1.55
C ARG A 144 14.98 5.99 -1.13
N THR A 145 14.62 6.16 0.14
CA THR A 145 13.37 5.60 0.69
C THR A 145 12.14 6.12 -0.05
N ARG A 146 12.10 7.41 -0.38
CA ARG A 146 11.01 8.02 -1.16
C ARG A 146 10.85 7.34 -2.52
N ASP A 147 11.92 7.23 -3.30
CA ASP A 147 11.86 6.68 -4.67
C ASP A 147 11.41 5.21 -4.68
N TRP A 148 11.89 4.43 -3.72
CA TRP A 148 11.47 3.04 -3.56
C TRP A 148 9.97 2.96 -3.27
N ARG A 149 9.48 3.73 -2.29
CA ARG A 149 8.07 3.73 -1.90
C ARG A 149 7.15 4.27 -3.00
N GLU A 150 7.57 5.32 -3.70
CA GLU A 150 6.85 5.82 -4.89
C GLU A 150 6.81 4.77 -6.00
N ARG A 151 7.91 4.04 -6.24
CA ARG A 151 7.89 2.90 -7.18
C ARG A 151 6.90 1.82 -6.75
N VAL A 152 6.80 1.51 -5.46
CA VAL A 152 5.80 0.54 -4.96
C VAL A 152 4.37 1.04 -5.15
N LEU A 153 4.09 2.31 -4.84
CA LEU A 153 2.79 2.94 -5.10
C LEU A 153 2.42 2.87 -6.58
N ARG A 154 3.36 3.27 -7.46
CA ARG A 154 3.21 3.25 -8.92
C ARG A 154 2.95 1.83 -9.46
N ALA A 155 3.72 0.84 -8.99
CA ALA A 155 3.52 -0.57 -9.35
C ALA A 155 2.15 -1.11 -8.92
N ASN A 156 1.51 -0.49 -7.93
CA ASN A 156 0.17 -0.83 -7.47
C ASN A 156 -0.92 0.09 -8.04
N GLY A 157 -0.61 0.91 -9.05
CA GLY A 157 -1.57 1.72 -9.78
C GLY A 157 -1.90 3.07 -9.13
N VAL A 158 -1.14 3.50 -8.13
CA VAL A 158 -1.29 4.83 -7.52
C VAL A 158 -0.39 5.82 -8.25
N ARG A 159 -0.96 6.91 -8.77
CA ARG A 159 -0.19 8.04 -9.31
C ARG A 159 0.43 8.85 -8.17
N THR A 160 1.69 9.24 -8.32
CA THR A 160 2.45 9.92 -7.25
C THR A 160 2.78 11.38 -7.56
N ASP A 161 2.33 11.91 -8.70
CA ASP A 161 2.67 13.27 -9.19
C ASP A 161 2.33 14.39 -8.18
N GLY A 162 1.36 14.15 -7.29
CA GLY A 162 0.93 15.10 -6.25
C GLY A 162 1.60 14.93 -4.88
N LEU A 163 2.41 13.88 -4.68
CA LEU A 163 3.04 13.57 -3.40
C LEU A 163 4.40 14.27 -3.29
N ARG A 164 4.47 15.31 -2.46
CA ARG A 164 5.63 16.23 -2.38
C ARG A 164 6.66 15.82 -1.34
N THR A 165 6.25 15.09 -0.30
CA THR A 165 7.10 14.72 0.83
C THR A 165 7.12 13.21 1.04
N LEU A 166 8.08 12.73 1.83
CA LEU A 166 8.11 11.33 2.26
C LEU A 166 6.89 11.00 3.15
N ASP A 167 6.53 11.90 4.04
CA ASP A 167 5.38 11.76 4.95
C ASP A 167 4.06 11.59 4.14
N GLN A 168 3.88 12.32 3.03
CA GLN A 168 2.77 12.11 2.10
C GLN A 168 2.83 10.76 1.37
N VAL A 169 4.03 10.27 1.04
CA VAL A 169 4.21 8.95 0.44
C VAL A 169 3.86 7.84 1.44
N ASP A 170 4.17 8.04 2.71
CA ASP A 170 3.84 7.11 3.80
C ASP A 170 2.34 7.11 4.09
N ALA A 171 1.71 8.27 4.13
CA ALA A 171 0.26 8.40 4.18
C ALA A 171 -0.44 7.76 2.96
N ALA A 172 0.14 7.87 1.76
CA ALA A 172 -0.40 7.20 0.57
C ALA A 172 -0.27 5.68 0.64
N LEU A 173 0.83 5.15 1.19
CA LEU A 173 0.98 3.71 1.46
C LEU A 173 -0.03 3.24 2.51
N ALA A 174 -0.27 4.03 3.57
CA ALA A 174 -1.31 3.75 4.56
C ALA A 174 -2.70 3.67 3.90
N ALA A 175 -3.05 4.66 3.08
CA ALA A 175 -4.32 4.67 2.34
C ALA A 175 -4.43 3.46 1.38
N LEU A 176 -3.36 3.11 0.67
CA LEU A 176 -3.33 1.93 -0.20
C LEU A 176 -3.56 0.64 0.60
N THR A 177 -2.97 0.52 1.79
CA THR A 177 -3.22 -0.63 2.67
C THR A 177 -4.69 -0.73 3.04
N ALA A 178 -5.33 0.37 3.41
CA ALA A 178 -6.76 0.41 3.66
C ALA A 178 -7.59 0.01 2.42
N VAL A 179 -7.20 0.43 1.20
CA VAL A 179 -7.85 -0.04 -0.03
C VAL A 179 -7.74 -1.56 -0.18
N MET A 180 -6.55 -2.13 0.01
CA MET A 180 -6.35 -3.58 -0.11
C MET A 180 -7.08 -4.38 0.98
N VAL A 181 -7.20 -3.83 2.18
CA VAL A 181 -8.01 -4.43 3.25
C VAL A 181 -9.49 -4.50 2.86
N ALA A 182 -10.04 -3.44 2.27
CA ALA A 182 -11.41 -3.45 1.77
C ALA A 182 -11.63 -4.44 0.62
N GLU A 183 -10.60 -4.69 -0.19
CA GLU A 183 -10.59 -5.73 -1.25
C GLU A 183 -10.38 -7.15 -0.68
N GLY A 184 -10.22 -7.33 0.63
CA GLY A 184 -9.97 -8.64 1.26
C GLY A 184 -8.54 -9.16 1.10
N ARG A 185 -7.60 -8.31 0.66
CA ARG A 185 -6.19 -8.68 0.44
C ARG A 185 -5.31 -8.19 1.61
N HIS A 186 -5.42 -8.84 2.76
CA HIS A 186 -4.68 -8.44 3.95
C HIS A 186 -4.46 -9.59 4.94
N THR A 187 -3.55 -9.37 5.89
CA THR A 187 -3.37 -10.18 7.09
C THR A 187 -3.18 -9.27 8.29
N TYR A 188 -3.67 -9.71 9.45
CA TYR A 188 -3.35 -9.11 10.74
C TYR A 188 -2.08 -9.76 11.28
N LEU A 189 -1.19 -8.96 11.84
CA LEU A 189 0.03 -9.44 12.46
C LEU A 189 0.08 -8.94 13.90
N GLY A 190 0.13 -9.85 14.87
CA GLY A 190 0.24 -9.50 16.28
C GLY A 190 -0.79 -10.20 17.15
N ASP A 191 -1.21 -9.50 18.20
CA ASP A 191 -2.16 -9.94 19.22
C ASP A 191 -3.18 -8.82 19.42
N ASP A 192 -4.46 -9.17 19.60
CA ASP A 192 -5.51 -8.16 19.74
C ASP A 192 -5.39 -7.36 21.05
N ALA A 193 -4.80 -7.92 22.10
CA ALA A 193 -4.60 -7.23 23.38
C ALA A 193 -3.49 -6.16 23.32
N GLU A 194 -2.51 -6.31 22.42
CA GLU A 194 -1.38 -5.37 22.25
C GLU A 194 -1.52 -4.49 20.99
N GLY A 195 -2.49 -4.80 20.12
CA GLY A 195 -2.64 -4.21 18.79
C GLY A 195 -1.94 -5.01 17.70
N VAL A 196 -2.42 -4.83 16.47
CA VAL A 196 -1.96 -5.58 15.29
C VAL A 196 -1.58 -4.61 14.17
N ILE A 197 -0.49 -4.92 13.47
CA ILE A 197 -0.16 -4.21 12.22
C ILE A 197 -0.83 -4.97 11.08
N VAL A 198 -1.60 -4.24 10.26
CA VAL A 198 -2.25 -4.81 9.08
C VAL A 198 -1.31 -4.73 7.88
N LEU A 199 -1.04 -5.88 7.25
CA LEU A 199 -0.24 -5.98 6.03
C LEU A 199 -1.15 -6.19 4.82
N PRO A 200 -0.94 -5.49 3.69
CA PRO A 200 -1.80 -5.59 2.50
C PRO A 200 -1.48 -6.79 1.60
N VAL A 201 -1.30 -7.96 2.21
CA VAL A 201 -1.12 -9.25 1.52
C VAL A 201 -1.87 -10.32 2.29
N ALA A 202 -2.49 -11.27 1.59
CA ALA A 202 -3.21 -12.37 2.25
C ALA A 202 -2.26 -13.30 3.01
N ALA A 203 -1.06 -13.52 2.48
CA ALA A 203 -0.02 -14.32 3.10
C ALA A 203 1.35 -13.65 2.87
N PRO A 204 2.06 -13.22 3.93
CA PRO A 204 3.41 -12.68 3.79
C PRO A 204 4.40 -13.80 3.48
N LEU A 205 5.53 -13.46 2.84
CA LEU A 205 6.66 -14.37 2.71
C LEU A 205 7.23 -14.71 4.09
N LEU A 206 7.82 -15.91 4.24
CA LEU A 206 8.49 -16.31 5.47
C LEU A 206 9.55 -15.29 5.92
N ARG A 207 10.26 -14.68 4.96
CA ARG A 207 11.25 -13.65 5.23
C ARG A 207 11.51 -12.78 4.01
N TYR A 208 11.50 -11.47 4.21
CA TYR A 208 11.93 -10.47 3.24
C TYR A 208 13.42 -10.19 3.37
N ARG A 209 14.07 -9.97 2.24
CA ARG A 209 15.49 -9.60 2.15
C ARG A 209 15.64 -8.36 1.30
N PRO A 210 16.71 -7.57 1.48
CA PRO A 210 17.01 -6.50 0.53
C PRO A 210 17.16 -7.09 -0.86
N GLY A 211 16.36 -6.60 -1.80
CA GLY A 211 16.52 -6.96 -3.20
C GLY A 211 17.80 -6.33 -3.78
N PRO A 212 18.37 -6.89 -4.85
CA PRO A 212 19.33 -6.16 -5.65
C PRO A 212 18.70 -4.84 -6.10
N ARG A 213 19.50 -3.77 -6.21
CA ARG A 213 19.00 -2.54 -6.84
C ARG A 213 18.51 -2.94 -8.24
N PRO A 214 17.24 -2.66 -8.59
CA PRO A 214 16.79 -2.89 -9.95
C PRO A 214 17.75 -2.19 -10.90
N ALA A 215 18.18 -2.85 -11.98
CA ALA A 215 18.89 -2.16 -13.05
C ALA A 215 18.07 -0.91 -13.42
N ASP A 216 18.73 0.21 -13.73
CA ASP A 216 18.07 1.48 -14.03
C ASP A 216 17.08 1.37 -15.23
N ASP A 217 17.06 0.22 -15.93
CA ASP A 217 16.04 -0.23 -16.87
C ASP A 217 14.74 -0.70 -16.16
N ASP A 218 13.83 0.25 -15.94
CA ASP A 218 12.39 0.22 -16.26
C ASP A 218 11.66 1.23 -15.36
N ASP A 219 12.16 2.48 -15.32
CA ASP A 219 11.47 3.61 -14.68
C ASP A 219 10.29 4.11 -15.53
N ARG A 220 9.93 3.35 -16.58
CA ARG A 220 8.72 3.58 -17.33
C ARG A 220 7.54 3.09 -16.49
N LEU A 221 6.85 4.05 -15.87
CA LEU A 221 5.54 3.91 -15.21
C LEU A 221 4.51 3.11 -15.99
N PHE A 222 4.74 3.02 -17.30
CA PHE A 222 3.93 2.38 -18.28
C PHE A 222 4.84 1.87 -19.39
N ARG A 223 4.52 0.73 -19.98
CA ARG A 223 4.99 0.41 -21.34
C ARG A 223 3.97 0.97 -22.33
N TYR A 224 4.35 1.09 -23.59
CA TYR A 224 3.37 1.34 -24.64
C TYR A 224 2.71 0.01 -25.01
N CYS A 225 1.41 0.08 -25.31
CA CYS A 225 0.64 -1.07 -25.73
C CYS A 225 1.32 -1.72 -26.94
N ALA A 226 1.56 -3.04 -26.85
CA ALA A 226 2.25 -3.80 -27.87
C ALA A 226 1.56 -3.77 -29.24
N CYS A 227 0.29 -3.33 -29.32
CA CYS A 227 -0.40 -3.10 -30.59
C CYS A 227 0.02 -1.82 -31.34
N GLY A 228 0.95 -1.02 -30.79
CA GLY A 228 1.49 0.19 -31.42
C GLY A 228 0.58 1.42 -31.34
N CYS A 229 -0.48 1.40 -30.54
CA CYS A 229 -1.44 2.51 -30.45
C CYS A 229 -1.02 3.65 -29.50
N GLU A 230 0.24 3.66 -29.06
CA GLU A 230 0.82 4.65 -28.14
C GLU A 230 0.11 4.81 -26.78
N ARG A 231 -0.88 3.97 -26.48
CA ARG A 231 -1.56 3.95 -25.18
C ARG A 231 -0.70 3.25 -24.14
N GLN A 232 -0.75 3.75 -22.92
CA GLN A 232 0.06 3.28 -21.80
C GLN A 232 -0.52 2.00 -21.18
N VAL A 233 0.33 1.02 -20.87
CA VAL A 233 -0.01 -0.22 -20.16
C VAL A 233 0.85 -0.36 -18.91
N VAL A 234 0.23 -0.69 -17.79
CA VAL A 234 0.96 -0.94 -16.54
C VAL A 234 1.47 -2.39 -16.57
N PRO A 235 2.79 -2.61 -16.37
CA PRO A 235 3.34 -3.96 -16.25
C PRO A 235 2.57 -4.80 -15.21
N PRO A 236 2.39 -6.12 -15.43
CA PRO A 236 2.99 -6.93 -16.50
C PRO A 236 2.15 -6.95 -17.81
N ARG A 237 1.14 -6.09 -17.98
CA ARG A 237 0.27 -6.14 -19.16
C ARG A 237 0.99 -5.62 -20.40
N GLU A 238 0.86 -6.34 -21.52
CA GLU A 238 1.33 -5.90 -22.84
C GLU A 238 0.26 -5.13 -23.63
N PHE A 239 -1.02 -5.32 -23.30
CA PHE A 239 -2.15 -4.71 -24.01
C PHE A 239 -3.09 -3.95 -23.07
N VAL A 240 -3.67 -2.85 -23.56
CA VAL A 240 -4.72 -2.09 -22.85
C VAL A 240 -6.00 -2.94 -22.82
N ARG A 241 -6.81 -2.80 -21.76
CA ARG A 241 -8.14 -3.44 -21.69
C ARG A 241 -8.98 -3.04 -22.91
N GLY A 242 -9.64 -4.02 -23.54
CA GLY A 242 -10.47 -3.82 -24.73
C GLY A 242 -9.71 -3.89 -26.07
N HIS A 243 -8.40 -4.12 -26.07
CA HIS A 243 -7.60 -4.32 -27.30
C HIS A 243 -7.48 -5.80 -27.72
N ASP A 244 -8.39 -6.65 -27.27
CA ASP A 244 -8.36 -8.09 -27.50
C ASP A 244 -8.37 -8.45 -29.00
N GLY A 245 -9.12 -7.71 -29.82
CA GLY A 245 -9.13 -7.91 -31.28
C GLY A 245 -7.79 -7.64 -31.96
N ARG A 246 -7.06 -6.60 -31.51
CA ARG A 246 -5.71 -6.28 -32.03
C ARG A 246 -4.67 -7.28 -31.53
N HIS A 247 -4.77 -7.67 -30.27
CA HIS A 247 -3.93 -8.71 -29.71
C HIS A 247 -4.10 -10.04 -30.46
N ARG A 248 -5.35 -10.46 -30.70
CA ARG A 248 -5.66 -11.64 -31.49
C ARG A 248 -5.07 -11.57 -32.90
N SER A 249 -5.21 -10.43 -33.58
CA SER A 249 -4.66 -10.21 -34.91
C SER A 249 -3.12 -10.31 -34.94
N MET A 250 -2.43 -9.81 -33.91
CA MET A 250 -0.97 -9.94 -33.80
C MET A 250 -0.53 -11.38 -33.53
N LEU A 251 -1.25 -12.11 -32.68
CA LEU A 251 -0.96 -13.52 -32.42
C LEU A 251 -1.18 -14.34 -33.70
N TRP A 252 -2.23 -14.04 -34.47
CA TRP A 252 -2.47 -14.65 -35.78
C TRP A 252 -1.32 -14.40 -36.75
N GLU A 253 -0.83 -13.17 -36.84
CA GLU A 253 0.31 -12.84 -37.69
C GLU A 253 1.59 -13.57 -37.26
N ARG A 254 1.81 -13.72 -35.95
CA ARG A 254 2.94 -14.51 -35.43
C ARG A 254 2.82 -15.99 -35.80
N VAL A 255 1.62 -16.57 -35.71
CA VAL A 255 1.36 -17.95 -36.16
C VAL A 255 1.65 -18.09 -37.66
N ARG A 256 1.16 -17.16 -38.50
CA ARG A 256 1.42 -17.17 -39.95
C ARG A 256 2.91 -17.09 -40.31
N GLN A 257 3.69 -16.40 -39.48
CA GLN A 257 5.15 -16.28 -39.63
C GLN A 257 5.92 -17.46 -38.98
N GLY A 258 5.24 -18.53 -38.57
CA GLY A 258 5.85 -19.72 -37.97
C GLY A 258 6.40 -19.48 -36.55
N ARG A 259 6.03 -18.38 -35.89
CA ARG A 259 6.46 -18.07 -34.51
C ARG A 259 5.50 -18.70 -33.51
N ARG A 260 6.05 -19.17 -32.38
CA ARG A 260 5.26 -19.79 -31.29
C ARG A 260 4.29 -18.79 -30.66
N ALA A 261 3.03 -18.84 -31.07
CA ALA A 261 1.93 -18.03 -30.51
C ALA A 261 0.63 -18.83 -30.29
N GLU A 262 0.60 -20.11 -30.68
CA GLU A 262 -0.59 -20.97 -30.57
C GLU A 262 -0.99 -21.29 -29.12
N GLU A 263 -0.01 -21.50 -28.24
CA GLU A 263 -0.26 -21.75 -26.81
C GLU A 263 -0.99 -20.57 -26.16
N GLU A 264 -0.63 -19.35 -26.53
CA GLU A 264 -1.26 -18.13 -26.00
C GLU A 264 -2.69 -17.94 -26.55
N LEU A 265 -2.92 -18.25 -27.83
CA LEU A 265 -4.28 -18.31 -28.40
C LEU A 265 -5.14 -19.35 -27.64
N GLY A 266 -4.57 -20.53 -27.36
CA GLY A 266 -5.23 -21.59 -26.60
C GLY A 266 -5.57 -21.19 -25.16
N ARG A 267 -4.62 -20.62 -24.42
CA ARG A 267 -4.83 -20.10 -23.05
C ARG A 267 -5.98 -19.09 -22.99
N ARG A 268 -6.13 -18.27 -24.03
CA ARG A 268 -7.17 -17.24 -24.14
C ARG A 268 -8.48 -17.71 -24.75
N ARG A 269 -8.56 -18.98 -25.17
CA ARG A 269 -9.70 -19.55 -25.92
C ARG A 269 -10.02 -18.75 -27.18
N TRP A 270 -9.00 -18.22 -27.85
CA TRP A 270 -9.15 -17.54 -29.13
C TRP A 270 -8.88 -18.50 -30.28
N GLU A 271 -9.69 -18.39 -31.33
CA GLU A 271 -9.56 -19.20 -32.53
C GLU A 271 -8.21 -18.98 -33.23
N ARG A 272 -7.73 -20.00 -33.94
CA ARG A 272 -6.55 -19.93 -34.81
C ARG A 272 -6.87 -19.19 -36.12
N PRO A 273 -5.88 -18.65 -36.83
CA PRO A 273 -6.10 -18.15 -38.19
C PRO A 273 -6.69 -19.27 -39.05
N PRO A 274 -7.75 -19.02 -39.82
CA PRO A 274 -8.45 -20.05 -40.58
C PRO A 274 -7.56 -20.72 -41.65
N GLU A 275 -6.46 -20.07 -42.03
CA GLU A 275 -5.50 -20.56 -43.02
C GLU A 275 -4.47 -21.57 -42.46
N VAL A 276 -4.40 -21.74 -41.14
CA VAL A 276 -3.39 -22.56 -40.44
C VAL A 276 -4.06 -23.76 -39.73
N ARG A 277 -4.99 -24.44 -40.43
CA ARG A 277 -5.66 -25.65 -39.93
C ARG A 277 -4.79 -26.90 -40.11
#